data_AF-A0A3D3P5L4-F1
#
_entry.id   AF-A0A3D3P5L4-F1
#
_cell.length_a   1.000
_cell.length_b   1.000
_cell.length_c   1.000
_cell.angle_alpha   90.00
_cell.angle_beta   90.00
_cell.angle_gamma   90.00
#
_symmetry.space_group_name_H-M   'P 1'
#
loop_
_entity.id
_entity.type
_entity.pdbx_description
1 polymer ?
#
loop_
_entity_poly.entity_id
_entity_poly.type
_entity_poly.pdbx_seq_one_letter_code
_entity_poly.pdbx_strand_id
1 'polypeptide(L)'
;MQTSPVTPEQLNSSVIAVPPLARDAELKINREENGKIIRHIEAGGVATLLYGGNANFYHIAPSEYAEALEIISTESAENTLIVPSVGPAYGTMMDQITTLRNFNFPTVMVLPMQGLTTDTGVANGFRKFVETLGQPAVLYIKFEGYLEPETVAQLVNEGLVSWIKYAIVRNDPAKDDYLSRLVEVVDPRLIVSGIGEQPAITHLTRFQINGFTSGCVCIRPDLS
;
A
#
# COMPACT_ATOMS: atom_id res chain seq x y z
N MET A 1 11.33 -7.08 10.48
CA MET A 1 9.98 -6.51 10.30
C MET A 1 9.00 -7.04 11.34
N GLN A 2 7.99 -6.25 11.70
CA GLN A 2 6.89 -6.66 12.58
C GLN A 2 5.88 -7.55 11.85
N THR A 3 5.21 -8.44 12.57
CA THR A 3 4.30 -9.44 11.98
C THR A 3 2.89 -9.44 12.60
N SER A 4 2.55 -8.46 13.44
CA SER A 4 1.23 -8.38 14.05
C SER A 4 0.23 -7.76 13.07
N PRO A 5 -1.08 -8.10 13.15
CA PRO A 5 -2.10 -7.47 12.33
C PRO A 5 -2.03 -5.94 12.40
N VAL A 6 -2.17 -5.28 11.25
CA VAL A 6 -2.12 -3.81 11.15
C VAL A 6 -3.35 -3.21 11.82
N THR A 7 -3.14 -2.24 12.73
CA THR A 7 -4.22 -1.51 13.39
C THR A 7 -4.33 -0.06 12.89
N PRO A 8 -5.50 0.57 13.03
CA PRO A 8 -5.64 1.99 12.72
C PRO A 8 -4.68 2.88 13.52
N GLU A 9 -4.42 2.57 14.79
CA GLU A 9 -3.51 3.35 15.63
C GLU A 9 -2.07 3.29 15.09
N GLN A 10 -1.65 2.14 14.54
CA GLN A 10 -0.36 2.04 13.87
C GLN A 10 -0.29 2.92 12.63
N LEU A 11 -1.33 2.94 11.80
CA LEU A 11 -1.40 3.80 10.60
C LEU A 11 -1.34 5.29 10.95
N ASN A 12 -1.92 5.69 12.08
CA ASN A 12 -1.90 7.06 12.58
C ASN A 12 -0.55 7.47 13.18
N SER A 13 0.18 6.51 13.77
CA SER A 13 1.38 6.78 14.55
C SER A 13 2.59 7.26 13.75
N SER A 14 2.58 7.11 12.43
CA SER A 14 3.71 7.44 11.55
C SER A 14 3.20 7.74 10.14
N VAL A 15 3.90 8.63 9.43
CA VAL A 15 3.81 8.68 7.98
C VAL A 15 4.22 7.33 7.39
N ILE A 16 3.58 6.92 6.28
CA ILE A 16 3.94 5.70 5.57
C ILE A 16 4.93 6.06 4.45
N ALA A 17 6.19 5.69 4.60
CA ALA A 17 7.18 5.85 3.55
C ALA A 17 6.83 4.95 2.35
N VAL A 18 7.03 5.46 1.13
CA VAL A 18 6.92 4.67 -0.11
C VAL A 18 8.27 4.65 -0.83
N PRO A 19 9.21 3.78 -0.40
CA PRO A 19 10.59 3.77 -0.90
C PRO A 19 10.67 3.35 -2.38
N PRO A 20 11.73 3.77 -3.09
CA PRO A 20 12.10 3.13 -4.35
C PRO A 20 12.71 1.74 -4.09
N LEU A 21 12.80 0.91 -5.13
CA LEU A 21 13.57 -0.34 -5.11
C LEU A 21 14.88 -0.12 -5.86
N ALA A 22 16.01 -0.13 -5.15
CA ALA A 22 17.31 0.13 -5.75
C ALA A 22 17.75 -1.01 -6.67
N ARG A 23 18.35 -0.64 -7.81
CA ARG A 23 18.93 -1.56 -8.80
C ARG A 23 20.37 -1.15 -9.12
N ASP A 24 21.21 -2.11 -9.51
CA ASP A 24 22.59 -1.88 -9.96
C ASP A 24 22.66 -1.43 -11.42
N ALA A 25 23.89 -1.28 -11.95
CA ALA A 25 24.13 -0.84 -13.33
C ALA A 25 23.61 -1.84 -14.38
N GLU A 26 23.49 -3.12 -14.00
CA GLU A 26 22.95 -4.21 -14.79
C GLU A 26 21.43 -4.39 -14.59
N LEU A 27 20.79 -3.47 -13.87
CA LEU A 27 19.37 -3.47 -13.52
C LEU A 27 18.95 -4.63 -12.60
N LYS A 28 19.86 -5.30 -11.89
CA LYS A 28 19.49 -6.30 -10.87
C LYS A 28 19.14 -5.62 -9.56
N ILE A 29 18.31 -6.24 -8.74
CA ILE A 29 17.96 -5.70 -7.41
C ILE A 29 19.23 -5.63 -6.57
N ASN A 30 19.53 -4.45 -6.03
CA ASN A 30 20.72 -4.24 -5.23
C ASN A 30 20.38 -4.31 -3.73
N ARG A 31 20.72 -5.41 -3.07
CA ARG A 31 20.47 -5.62 -1.63
C ARG A 31 21.09 -4.52 -0.75
N GLU A 32 22.36 -4.20 -0.98
CA GLU A 32 23.09 -3.26 -0.13
C GLU A 32 22.46 -1.86 -0.17
N GLU A 33 22.13 -1.37 -1.37
CA GLU A 33 21.52 -0.06 -1.55
C GLU A 33 20.08 -0.01 -1.01
N ASN A 34 19.29 -1.08 -1.17
CA ASN A 34 17.98 -1.16 -0.54
C ASN A 34 18.08 -1.15 1.00
N GLY A 35 19.06 -1.87 1.57
CA GLY A 35 19.33 -1.82 3.01
C GLY A 35 19.72 -0.43 3.50
N LYS A 36 20.51 0.33 2.72
CA LYS A 36 20.86 1.73 3.05
C LYS A 36 19.61 2.63 3.06
N ILE A 37 18.73 2.47 2.08
CA ILE A 37 17.46 3.23 2.00
C ILE A 37 16.57 2.94 3.21
N ILE A 38 16.39 1.65 3.54
CA ILE A 38 15.57 1.24 4.70
C ILE A 38 16.11 1.83 5.99
N ARG A 39 17.42 1.64 6.26
CA ARG A 39 18.05 2.18 7.47
C ARG A 39 18.00 3.70 7.56
N HIS A 40 18.09 4.41 6.43
CA HIS A 40 17.95 5.87 6.40
C HIS A 40 16.55 6.31 6.84
N ILE A 41 15.51 5.65 6.33
CA ILE A 41 14.11 5.92 6.69
C ILE A 41 13.86 5.62 8.17
N GLU A 42 14.32 4.46 8.65
CA GLU A 42 14.19 4.04 10.05
C GLU A 42 14.93 5.00 11.00
N ALA A 43 16.12 5.48 10.62
CA ALA A 43 16.91 6.42 11.43
C ALA A 43 16.21 7.79 11.59
N GLY A 44 15.32 8.16 10.67
CA GLY A 44 14.46 9.34 10.81
C GLY A 44 13.19 9.10 11.64
N GLY A 45 13.01 7.91 12.22
CA GLY A 45 11.88 7.57 13.09
C GLY A 45 10.66 6.99 12.37
N VAL A 46 10.75 6.74 11.06
CA VAL A 46 9.64 6.21 10.27
C VAL A 46 9.66 4.69 10.27
N ALA A 47 8.58 4.08 10.75
CA ALA A 47 8.49 2.64 10.98
C ALA A 47 7.51 1.90 10.07
N THR A 48 6.90 2.57 9.07
CA THR A 48 6.00 1.93 8.11
C THR A 48 6.46 2.20 6.68
N LEU A 49 6.80 1.14 5.95
CA LEU A 49 7.33 1.19 4.59
C LEU A 49 6.42 0.38 3.66
N LEU A 50 5.94 1.02 2.59
CA LEU A 50 5.07 0.42 1.60
C LEU A 50 5.76 0.40 0.22
N TYR A 51 5.98 -0.81 -0.30
CA TYR A 51 6.62 -1.04 -1.58
C TYR A 51 5.57 -1.25 -2.67
N GLY A 52 5.27 -0.19 -3.42
CA GLY A 52 4.26 -0.19 -4.48
C GLY A 52 4.70 0.58 -5.73
N GLY A 53 3.97 1.65 -6.07
CA GLY A 53 4.24 2.45 -7.27
C GLY A 53 5.64 3.07 -7.32
N ASN A 54 6.11 3.67 -6.22
CA ASN A 54 7.45 4.29 -6.17
C ASN A 54 8.58 3.25 -6.29
N ALA A 55 8.35 2.04 -5.76
CA ALA A 55 9.24 0.89 -5.90
C ALA A 55 9.12 0.20 -7.27
N ASN A 56 8.22 0.69 -8.13
CA ASN A 56 7.92 0.15 -9.44
C ASN A 56 7.47 -1.33 -9.44
N PHE A 57 6.76 -1.76 -8.40
CA PHE A 57 6.25 -3.13 -8.28
C PHE A 57 5.25 -3.51 -9.38
N TYR A 58 4.67 -2.53 -10.08
CA TYR A 58 3.89 -2.76 -11.31
C TYR A 58 4.66 -3.52 -12.40
N HIS A 59 5.99 -3.41 -12.39
CA HIS A 59 6.89 -3.94 -13.42
C HIS A 59 7.88 -4.96 -12.87
N ILE A 60 7.70 -5.45 -11.64
CA ILE A 60 8.59 -6.46 -11.09
C ILE A 60 8.41 -7.77 -11.87
N ALA A 61 9.52 -8.37 -12.32
CA ALA A 61 9.44 -9.66 -12.98
C ALA A 61 9.06 -10.74 -11.94
N PRO A 62 8.23 -11.74 -12.29
CA PRO A 62 7.91 -12.83 -11.38
C PRO A 62 9.16 -13.56 -10.84
N SER A 63 10.22 -13.64 -11.64
CA SER A 63 11.51 -14.22 -11.24
C SER A 63 12.28 -13.42 -10.19
N GLU A 64 12.00 -12.12 -10.07
CA GLU A 64 12.65 -11.21 -9.10
C GLU A 64 11.83 -11.04 -7.82
N TYR A 65 10.54 -11.41 -7.86
CA TYR A 65 9.60 -11.11 -6.80
C TYR A 65 10.02 -11.71 -5.45
N ALA A 66 10.48 -12.97 -5.44
CA ALA A 66 10.94 -13.62 -4.21
C ALA A 66 12.15 -12.91 -3.59
N GLU A 67 13.14 -12.52 -4.40
CA GLU A 67 14.33 -11.80 -3.96
C GLU A 67 13.98 -10.42 -3.39
N ALA A 68 13.06 -9.69 -4.05
CA ALA A 68 12.60 -8.40 -3.56
C ALA A 68 11.93 -8.52 -2.18
N LEU A 69 11.04 -9.51 -1.99
CA LEU A 69 10.38 -9.76 -0.71
C LEU A 69 11.37 -10.17 0.39
N GLU A 70 12.37 -10.98 0.04
CA GLU A 70 13.44 -11.38 0.96
C GLU A 70 14.23 -10.16 1.43
N ILE A 71 14.67 -9.28 0.51
CA ILE A 71 15.45 -8.10 0.85
C ILE A 71 14.66 -7.16 1.77
N ILE A 72 13.43 -6.77 1.39
CA ILE A 72 12.65 -5.81 2.19
C ILE A 72 12.25 -6.40 3.56
N SER A 73 12.10 -7.72 3.69
CA SER A 73 11.76 -8.34 4.97
C SER A 73 12.97 -8.49 5.90
N THR A 74 14.14 -8.82 5.34
CA THR A 74 15.36 -9.12 6.10
C THR A 74 16.19 -7.88 6.44
N GLU A 75 16.18 -6.85 5.59
CA GLU A 75 16.93 -5.60 5.84
C GLU A 75 16.20 -4.65 6.80
N SER A 76 14.92 -4.91 7.11
CA SER A 76 14.08 -4.04 7.95
C SER A 76 14.09 -4.45 9.42
N ALA A 77 14.13 -3.47 10.32
CA ALA A 77 14.13 -3.67 11.76
C ALA A 77 12.91 -4.46 12.26
N GLU A 78 13.02 -5.08 13.44
CA GLU A 78 11.97 -5.94 14.02
C GLU A 78 10.63 -5.24 14.24
N ASN A 79 10.64 -3.93 14.49
CA ASN A 79 9.44 -3.12 14.70
C ASN A 79 8.89 -2.47 13.42
N THR A 80 9.60 -2.58 12.29
CA THR A 80 9.19 -1.96 11.02
C THR A 80 8.06 -2.73 10.35
N LEU A 81 6.95 -2.06 10.04
CA LEU A 81 5.87 -2.58 9.20
C LEU A 81 6.26 -2.48 7.73
N ILE A 82 6.33 -3.64 7.06
CA ILE A 82 6.58 -3.76 5.63
C ILE A 82 5.32 -4.20 4.92
N VAL A 83 4.87 -3.41 3.93
CA VAL A 83 3.72 -3.71 3.09
C VAL A 83 4.19 -3.83 1.63
N PRO A 84 4.49 -5.04 1.13
CA PRO A 84 4.75 -5.24 -0.29
C PRO A 84 3.47 -5.17 -1.12
N SER A 85 3.61 -5.08 -2.44
CA SER A 85 2.46 -5.08 -3.35
C SER A 85 2.44 -6.28 -4.29
N VAL A 86 1.24 -6.61 -4.80
CA VAL A 86 0.98 -7.65 -5.80
C VAL A 86 0.24 -7.10 -7.01
N GLY A 87 0.23 -7.86 -8.11
CA GLY A 87 -0.52 -7.52 -9.32
C GLY A 87 0.20 -6.50 -10.20
N PRO A 88 -0.52 -5.70 -11.01
CA PRO A 88 -1.97 -5.47 -10.95
C PRO A 88 -2.84 -6.51 -11.69
N ALA A 89 -2.24 -7.40 -12.50
CA ALA A 89 -2.99 -8.42 -13.23
C ALA A 89 -3.48 -9.54 -12.29
N TYR A 90 -4.75 -9.97 -12.42
CA TYR A 90 -5.37 -10.98 -11.55
C TYR A 90 -4.58 -12.29 -11.50
N GLY A 91 -4.27 -12.88 -12.66
CA GLY A 91 -3.51 -14.13 -12.72
C GLY A 91 -2.14 -14.02 -12.05
N THR A 92 -1.43 -12.91 -12.30
CA THR A 92 -0.12 -12.64 -11.68
C THR A 92 -0.21 -12.52 -10.17
N MET A 93 -1.18 -11.76 -9.62
CA MET A 93 -1.29 -11.65 -8.16
C MET A 93 -1.66 -12.98 -7.50
N MET A 94 -2.44 -13.84 -8.18
CA MET A 94 -2.76 -15.18 -7.66
C MET A 94 -1.51 -16.08 -7.63
N ASP A 95 -0.66 -16.04 -8.66
CA ASP A 95 0.59 -16.79 -8.68
C ASP A 95 1.57 -16.28 -7.59
N GLN A 96 1.62 -14.97 -7.39
CA GLN A 96 2.43 -14.31 -6.35
C GLN A 96 2.06 -14.77 -4.93
N ILE A 97 0.84 -15.27 -4.67
CA ILE A 97 0.47 -15.85 -3.37
C ILE A 97 1.39 -17.01 -2.99
N THR A 98 1.80 -17.85 -3.96
CA THR A 98 2.68 -18.99 -3.71
C THR A 98 4.01 -18.54 -3.12
N THR A 99 4.57 -17.45 -3.63
CA THR A 99 5.79 -16.85 -3.10
C THR A 99 5.53 -16.16 -1.75
N LEU A 100 4.44 -15.40 -1.64
CA LEU A 100 4.08 -14.65 -0.42
C LEU A 100 3.92 -15.54 0.81
N ARG A 101 3.42 -16.78 0.65
CA ARG A 101 3.25 -17.73 1.75
C ARG A 101 4.55 -18.12 2.46
N ASN A 102 5.70 -17.82 1.88
CA ASN A 102 7.01 -18.02 2.52
C ASN A 102 7.41 -16.86 3.45
N PHE A 103 6.58 -15.80 3.55
CA PHE A 103 6.85 -14.59 4.31
C PHE A 103 5.70 -14.28 5.27
N ASN A 104 6.03 -13.60 6.37
CA ASN A 104 5.08 -13.24 7.42
C ASN A 104 4.68 -11.76 7.36
N PHE A 105 4.46 -11.22 6.16
CA PHE A 105 3.99 -9.84 6.02
C PHE A 105 2.59 -9.70 6.64
N PRO A 106 2.35 -8.73 7.55
CA PRO A 106 1.05 -8.50 8.18
C PRO A 106 -0.10 -8.27 7.20
N THR A 107 0.22 -7.68 6.05
CA THR A 107 -0.70 -7.43 4.95
C THR A 107 0.10 -7.15 3.68
N VAL A 108 -0.57 -7.18 2.53
CA VAL A 108 -0.01 -6.85 1.22
C VAL A 108 -0.97 -5.94 0.48
N MET A 109 -0.46 -5.07 -0.40
CA MET A 109 -1.29 -4.17 -1.19
C MET A 109 -1.57 -4.71 -2.58
N VAL A 110 -2.85 -4.75 -2.97
CA VAL A 110 -3.22 -5.07 -4.35
C VAL A 110 -3.07 -3.83 -5.21
N LEU A 111 -2.22 -3.87 -6.23
CA LEU A 111 -2.05 -2.75 -7.16
C LEU A 111 -3.27 -2.61 -8.08
N PRO A 112 -3.79 -1.40 -8.29
CA PRO A 112 -4.94 -1.19 -9.17
C PRO A 112 -4.52 -1.37 -10.62
N MET A 113 -5.33 -2.13 -11.37
CA MET A 113 -5.22 -2.28 -12.82
C MET A 113 -5.94 -1.14 -13.52
N GLN A 114 -5.36 -0.64 -14.62
CA GLN A 114 -6.02 0.33 -15.48
C GLN A 114 -6.58 -0.38 -16.73
N GLY A 115 -7.89 -0.21 -16.98
CA GLY A 115 -8.59 -0.76 -18.14
C GLY A 115 -9.09 -2.21 -17.96
N LEU A 116 -10.07 -2.60 -18.78
CA LEU A 116 -10.70 -3.94 -18.80
C LEU A 116 -11.25 -4.42 -17.43
N THR A 117 -11.74 -3.50 -16.61
CA THR A 117 -12.30 -3.79 -15.29
C THR A 117 -13.73 -3.29 -15.17
N THR A 118 -14.51 -3.96 -14.32
CA THR A 118 -15.78 -3.44 -13.78
C THR A 118 -15.68 -3.46 -12.27
N ASP A 119 -16.47 -2.62 -11.59
CA ASP A 119 -16.54 -2.58 -10.12
C ASP A 119 -16.73 -4.00 -9.52
N THR A 120 -17.76 -4.72 -9.98
CA THR A 120 -18.03 -6.11 -9.58
C THR A 120 -16.85 -7.06 -9.86
N GLY A 121 -16.19 -6.90 -11.01
CA GLY A 121 -15.05 -7.72 -11.39
C GLY A 121 -13.85 -7.52 -10.47
N VAL A 122 -13.53 -6.26 -10.15
CA VAL A 122 -12.45 -5.89 -9.22
C VAL A 122 -12.76 -6.42 -7.83
N ALA A 123 -13.98 -6.18 -7.31
CA ALA A 123 -14.38 -6.64 -5.99
C ALA A 123 -14.31 -8.17 -5.86
N ASN A 124 -14.78 -8.90 -6.87
CA ASN A 124 -14.69 -10.36 -6.89
C ASN A 124 -13.25 -10.86 -6.97
N GLY A 125 -12.40 -10.20 -7.77
CA GLY A 125 -10.99 -10.53 -7.86
C GLY A 125 -10.26 -10.31 -6.53
N PHE A 126 -10.51 -9.18 -5.88
CA PHE A 126 -9.95 -8.85 -4.57
C PHE A 126 -10.40 -9.85 -3.49
N ARG A 127 -11.70 -10.17 -3.45
CA ARG A 127 -12.26 -11.17 -2.52
C ARG A 127 -11.58 -12.53 -2.67
N LYS A 128 -11.50 -13.05 -3.89
CA LYS A 128 -10.82 -14.33 -4.17
C LYS A 128 -9.35 -14.31 -3.78
N PHE A 129 -8.67 -13.20 -4.03
CA PHE A 129 -7.26 -13.03 -3.64
C PHE A 129 -7.11 -13.10 -2.12
N VAL A 130 -7.88 -12.32 -1.36
CA VAL A 130 -7.83 -12.28 0.10
C VAL A 130 -8.19 -13.63 0.73
N GLU A 131 -9.25 -14.28 0.24
CA GLU A 131 -9.67 -15.63 0.67
C GLU A 131 -8.55 -16.66 0.43
N THR A 132 -7.85 -16.57 -0.70
CA THR A 132 -6.76 -17.51 -1.05
C THR A 132 -5.47 -17.22 -0.28
N LEU A 133 -5.18 -15.94 -0.05
CA LEU A 133 -4.03 -15.50 0.75
C LEU A 133 -4.22 -15.87 2.22
N GLY A 134 -5.46 -15.82 2.72
CA GLY A 134 -5.83 -16.15 4.10
C GLY A 134 -5.70 -14.99 5.09
N GLN A 135 -5.49 -13.76 4.61
CA GLN A 135 -5.42 -12.55 5.44
C GLN A 135 -5.89 -11.31 4.67
N PRO A 136 -6.44 -10.29 5.37
CA PRO A 136 -6.90 -9.05 4.75
C PRO A 136 -5.78 -8.31 4.01
N ALA A 137 -6.11 -7.70 2.88
CA ALA A 137 -5.16 -6.97 2.03
C ALA A 137 -5.44 -5.47 2.04
N VAL A 138 -4.43 -4.67 1.67
CA VAL A 138 -4.60 -3.24 1.45
C VAL A 138 -5.29 -3.02 0.11
N LEU A 139 -6.44 -2.35 0.14
CA LEU A 139 -7.19 -2.00 -1.05
C LEU A 139 -6.71 -0.64 -1.57
N TYR A 140 -6.13 -0.62 -2.76
CA TYR A 140 -5.60 0.62 -3.34
C TYR A 140 -6.53 1.19 -4.41
N ILE A 141 -7.15 2.33 -4.11
CA ILE A 141 -8.06 3.05 -4.98
C ILE A 141 -7.32 4.24 -5.59
N LYS A 142 -6.96 4.15 -6.88
CA LYS A 142 -6.15 5.18 -7.58
C LYS A 142 -6.88 5.85 -8.74
N PHE A 143 -7.95 5.24 -9.24
CA PHE A 143 -8.66 5.70 -10.43
C PHE A 143 -10.15 5.83 -10.15
N GLU A 144 -10.79 6.83 -10.77
CA GLU A 144 -12.25 6.90 -10.80
C GLU A 144 -12.84 5.70 -11.55
N GLY A 145 -14.02 5.25 -11.10
CA GLY A 145 -14.70 4.10 -11.68
C GLY A 145 -13.99 2.76 -11.49
N TYR A 146 -12.95 2.70 -10.63
CA TYR A 146 -12.27 1.44 -10.30
C TYR A 146 -13.11 0.58 -9.35
N LEU A 147 -13.56 1.19 -8.24
CA LEU A 147 -14.52 0.63 -7.29
C LEU A 147 -15.44 1.75 -6.82
N GLU A 148 -16.73 1.48 -6.68
CA GLU A 148 -17.69 2.39 -6.08
C GLU A 148 -17.57 2.38 -4.54
N PRO A 149 -17.80 3.50 -3.84
CA PRO A 149 -17.67 3.57 -2.37
C PRO A 149 -18.50 2.52 -1.62
N GLU A 150 -19.71 2.21 -2.09
CA GLU A 150 -20.58 1.19 -1.51
C GLU A 150 -19.98 -0.21 -1.62
N THR A 151 -19.35 -0.53 -2.76
CA THR A 151 -18.66 -1.80 -2.98
C THR A 151 -17.44 -1.90 -2.07
N VAL A 152 -16.70 -0.80 -1.89
CA VAL A 152 -15.58 -0.74 -0.92
C VAL A 152 -16.07 -1.01 0.50
N ALA A 153 -17.19 -0.38 0.91
CA ALA A 153 -17.78 -0.60 2.23
C ALA A 153 -18.18 -2.06 2.46
N GLN A 154 -18.72 -2.74 1.44
CA GLN A 154 -19.01 -4.18 1.52
C GLN A 154 -17.74 -5.00 1.79
N LEU A 155 -16.66 -4.76 1.04
CA LEU A 155 -15.39 -5.47 1.25
C LEU A 155 -14.80 -5.22 2.65
N VAL A 156 -14.94 -4.01 3.18
CA VAL A 156 -14.53 -3.67 4.56
C VAL A 156 -15.40 -4.41 5.58
N ASN A 157 -16.72 -4.41 5.43
CA ASN A 157 -17.66 -5.08 6.33
C ASN A 157 -17.51 -6.61 6.33
N GLU A 158 -17.07 -7.19 5.21
CA GLU A 158 -16.72 -8.61 5.08
C GLU A 158 -15.37 -8.95 5.75
N GLY A 159 -14.63 -7.96 6.25
CA GLY A 159 -13.33 -8.15 6.90
C GLY A 159 -12.18 -8.45 5.92
N LEU A 160 -12.37 -8.16 4.62
CA LEU A 160 -11.38 -8.48 3.57
C LEU A 160 -10.30 -7.41 3.41
N VAL A 161 -10.57 -6.20 3.90
CA VAL A 161 -9.69 -5.03 3.73
C VAL A 161 -8.94 -4.77 5.03
N SER A 162 -7.61 -4.77 4.97
CA SER A 162 -6.75 -4.35 6.10
C SER A 162 -6.86 -2.84 6.31
N TRP A 163 -6.66 -2.08 5.25
CA TRP A 163 -6.89 -0.63 5.17
C TRP A 163 -6.94 -0.20 3.70
N ILE A 164 -7.36 1.03 3.45
CA ILE A 164 -7.56 1.60 2.13
C ILE A 164 -6.49 2.63 1.86
N LYS A 165 -5.73 2.44 0.78
CA LYS A 165 -4.92 3.51 0.21
C LYS A 165 -5.77 4.28 -0.80
N TYR A 166 -6.02 5.57 -0.56
CA TYR A 166 -6.82 6.41 -1.44
C TYR A 166 -5.94 7.40 -2.21
N ALA A 167 -5.91 7.32 -3.55
CA ALA A 167 -5.06 8.18 -4.38
C ALA A 167 -5.70 8.67 -5.68
N ILE A 168 -7.01 8.92 -5.71
CA ILE A 168 -7.61 9.61 -6.85
C ILE A 168 -7.22 11.09 -6.78
N VAL A 169 -6.54 11.58 -7.81
CA VAL A 169 -6.07 12.97 -7.86
C VAL A 169 -7.20 13.92 -8.20
N ARG A 170 -7.27 15.03 -7.44
CA ARG A 170 -8.20 16.14 -7.64
C ARG A 170 -7.44 17.42 -7.93
N ASN A 171 -8.03 18.32 -8.72
CA ASN A 171 -7.49 19.67 -8.91
C ASN A 171 -7.55 20.49 -7.61
N ASP A 172 -8.65 20.35 -6.86
CA ASP A 172 -8.84 20.91 -5.54
C ASP A 172 -9.09 19.75 -4.56
N PRO A 173 -8.14 19.44 -3.67
CA PRO A 173 -8.27 18.30 -2.76
C PRO A 173 -9.38 18.47 -1.73
N ALA A 174 -9.98 19.66 -1.58
CA ALA A 174 -11.15 19.85 -0.72
C ALA A 174 -12.48 19.49 -1.43
N LYS A 175 -12.45 19.35 -2.76
CA LYS A 175 -13.60 19.01 -3.61
C LYS A 175 -13.41 17.61 -4.15
N ASP A 176 -13.77 16.65 -3.32
CA ASP A 176 -13.63 15.24 -3.63
C ASP A 176 -14.91 14.49 -3.26
N ASP A 177 -15.83 14.37 -4.22
CA ASP A 177 -17.13 13.73 -4.02
C ASP A 177 -16.96 12.24 -3.71
N TYR A 178 -15.96 11.59 -4.32
CA TYR A 178 -15.66 10.18 -4.06
C TYR A 178 -15.18 9.99 -2.62
N LEU A 179 -14.16 10.76 -2.20
CA LEU A 179 -13.66 10.65 -0.83
C LEU A 179 -14.72 11.05 0.20
N SER A 180 -15.51 12.10 -0.09
CA SER A 180 -16.65 12.51 0.74
C SER A 180 -17.63 11.35 0.94
N ARG A 181 -17.99 10.66 -0.13
CA ARG A 181 -18.88 9.51 -0.04
C ARG A 181 -18.23 8.34 0.68
N LEU A 182 -16.96 8.06 0.42
CA LEU A 182 -16.23 6.95 1.04
C LEU A 182 -16.17 7.08 2.56
N VAL A 183 -15.89 8.28 3.09
CA VAL A 183 -15.83 8.51 4.55
C VAL A 183 -17.19 8.46 5.24
N GLU A 184 -18.31 8.54 4.50
CA GLU A 184 -19.65 8.32 5.04
C GLU A 184 -19.97 6.83 5.24
N VAL A 185 -19.39 5.96 4.41
CA VAL A 185 -19.73 4.53 4.36
C VAL A 185 -18.63 3.61 4.89
N VAL A 186 -17.43 4.13 5.10
CA VAL A 186 -16.28 3.43 5.69
C VAL A 186 -15.71 4.26 6.83
N ASP A 187 -15.29 3.60 7.92
CA ASP A 187 -14.58 4.25 9.03
C ASP A 187 -13.32 4.98 8.48
N PRO A 188 -13.23 6.33 8.62
CA PRO A 188 -12.09 7.10 8.14
C PRO A 188 -10.74 6.64 8.70
N ARG A 189 -10.75 5.97 9.87
CA ARG A 189 -9.57 5.37 10.49
C ARG A 189 -8.95 4.24 9.65
N LEU A 190 -9.68 3.69 8.69
CA LEU A 190 -9.17 2.68 7.75
C LEU A 190 -8.63 3.28 6.46
N ILE A 191 -8.69 4.60 6.26
CA ILE A 191 -8.33 5.24 4.99
C ILE A 191 -7.02 6.02 5.17
N VAL A 192 -6.10 5.88 4.21
CA VAL A 192 -4.82 6.59 4.18
C VAL A 192 -4.66 7.32 2.85
N SER A 193 -4.27 8.59 2.90
CA SER A 193 -4.00 9.39 1.70
C SER A 193 -2.80 8.82 0.92
N GLY A 194 -2.94 8.57 -0.37
CA GLY A 194 -1.93 7.96 -1.23
C GLY A 194 -1.25 8.91 -2.23
N ILE A 195 -1.47 10.22 -2.12
CA ILE A 195 -1.08 11.25 -3.12
C ILE A 195 0.07 12.14 -2.59
N GLY A 196 0.86 11.65 -1.63
CA GLY A 196 1.92 12.45 -1.02
C GLY A 196 1.38 13.58 -0.13
N GLU A 197 2.21 14.59 0.06
CA GLU A 197 2.00 15.71 0.99
C GLU A 197 0.97 16.72 0.50
N GLN A 198 0.82 16.87 -0.82
CA GLN A 198 0.03 17.94 -1.43
C GLN A 198 -1.40 18.00 -0.90
N PRO A 199 -2.17 16.90 -0.83
CA PRO A 199 -3.49 16.92 -0.23
C PRO A 199 -3.51 16.50 1.24
N ALA A 200 -2.36 16.13 1.85
CA ALA A 200 -2.31 15.50 3.16
C ALA A 200 -3.02 16.34 4.23
N ILE A 201 -2.73 17.64 4.31
CA ILE A 201 -3.38 18.52 5.31
C ILE A 201 -4.90 18.54 5.11
N THR A 202 -5.37 18.71 3.88
CA THR A 202 -6.80 18.71 3.57
C THR A 202 -7.45 17.37 3.91
N HIS A 203 -6.84 16.27 3.50
CA HIS A 203 -7.33 14.91 3.80
C HIS A 203 -7.42 14.65 5.30
N LEU A 204 -6.39 15.00 6.08
CA LEU A 204 -6.36 14.77 7.52
C LEU A 204 -7.32 15.70 8.29
N THR A 205 -7.42 16.97 7.90
CA THR A 205 -8.21 17.96 8.67
C THR A 205 -9.68 18.01 8.26
N ARG A 206 -9.99 17.82 6.97
CA ARG A 206 -11.35 17.91 6.43
C ARG A 206 -12.03 16.55 6.36
N PHE A 207 -11.34 15.55 5.83
CA PHE A 207 -11.90 14.20 5.66
C PHE A 207 -11.58 13.27 6.82
N GLN A 208 -10.70 13.70 7.74
CA GLN A 208 -10.36 12.99 8.98
C GLN A 208 -9.85 11.56 8.76
N ILE A 209 -9.19 11.32 7.63
CA ILE A 209 -8.58 10.02 7.33
C ILE A 209 -7.26 9.84 8.09
N ASN A 210 -6.76 8.61 8.15
CA ASN A 210 -5.88 8.12 9.21
C ASN A 210 -4.37 8.18 8.92
N GLY A 211 -3.93 9.11 8.07
CA GLY A 211 -2.52 9.25 7.69
C GLY A 211 -2.34 9.50 6.20
N PHE A 212 -1.08 9.48 5.78
CA PHE A 212 -0.71 9.61 4.37
C PHE A 212 0.56 8.83 4.04
N THR A 213 0.70 8.48 2.77
CA THR A 213 1.92 7.90 2.21
C THR A 213 2.76 8.96 1.54
N SER A 214 4.08 8.93 1.70
CA SER A 214 5.00 9.93 1.12
C SER A 214 6.27 9.32 0.53
N GLY A 215 6.66 9.82 -0.65
CA GLY A 215 7.97 9.60 -1.24
C GLY A 215 9.04 10.56 -0.71
N CYS A 216 8.70 11.79 -0.34
CA CYS A 216 9.67 12.77 0.16
C CYS A 216 10.26 12.35 1.51
N VAL A 217 9.48 11.62 2.32
CA VAL A 217 9.94 10.99 3.57
C VAL A 217 11.09 10.01 3.33
N CYS A 218 11.22 9.44 2.14
CA CYS A 218 12.37 8.59 1.82
C CYS A 218 13.69 9.37 1.68
N ILE A 219 13.61 10.70 1.54
CA ILE A 219 14.77 11.60 1.38
C ILE A 219 15.09 12.31 2.69
N ARG A 220 14.08 12.88 3.36
CA ARG A 220 14.21 13.61 4.63
C ARG A 220 13.26 13.06 5.70
N PRO A 221 13.45 11.82 6.17
CA PRO A 221 12.56 11.18 7.12
C PRO A 221 12.53 11.91 8.46
N ASP A 222 13.62 12.58 8.84
CA ASP A 222 13.78 13.37 10.06
C ASP A 222 12.84 14.60 10.18
N LEU A 223 12.14 14.96 9.10
CA LEU A 223 11.16 16.05 9.07
C LEU A 223 9.71 15.58 9.18
N SER A 224 9.48 14.28 9.39
CA SER A 224 8.15 13.63 9.32
C SER A 224 7.46 13.54 10.66
#